data_AF-V6L756-F1
#
_entry.id   AF-V6L756-F1
#
_cell.length_a   1.000
_cell.length_b   1.000
_cell.length_c   1.000
_cell.angle_alpha   90.00
_cell.angle_beta   90.00
_cell.angle_gamma   90.00
#
_symmetry.space_group_name_H-M   'P 1'
#
loop_
_entity.id
_entity.type
_entity.pdbx_description
1 polymer ?
#
loop_
_entity_poly.entity_id
_entity_poly.type
_entity_poly.pdbx_seq_one_letter_code
_entity_poly.pdbx_strand_id
1 'polypeptide(L)'
;RAHDGREGGSAPLLRRAREMFGPADDLPGLLYPRTDRPALLASFAPQVAACATDSASAPADPAALTVIVSAAREIARSAAAVCPAPGGTGDDRGLSSDAAPRVALTGGLLGMGEVLLEPLRRELAARLPHARPVTAAGDPLDGALLMAARGAAGAPGLPPDSRLLTLHTGA
;
A
#
# COMPACT_ATOMS: atom_id res chain seq x y z
N ARG A 1 -22.41 -1.66 9.92
CA ARG A 1 -22.34 -2.40 11.21
C ARG A 1 -22.92 -1.58 12.35
N ALA A 2 -22.20 -0.60 12.90
CA ALA A 2 -22.72 0.22 14.02
C ALA A 2 -24.01 0.95 13.64
N HIS A 3 -24.12 1.44 12.41
CA HIS A 3 -25.31 2.09 11.88
C HIS A 3 -26.55 1.17 11.91
N ASP A 4 -26.35 -0.11 11.59
CA ASP A 4 -27.41 -1.12 11.47
C ASP A 4 -27.60 -1.90 12.79
N GLY A 5 -27.00 -1.46 13.89
CA GLY A 5 -27.06 -2.13 15.20
C GLY A 5 -26.34 -3.47 15.28
N ARG A 6 -25.48 -3.81 14.30
CA ARG A 6 -24.77 -5.09 14.26
C ARG A 6 -23.51 -5.06 15.13
N GLU A 7 -23.26 -6.18 15.80
CA GLU A 7 -22.05 -6.39 16.62
C GLU A 7 -20.75 -6.15 15.85
N GLY A 8 -19.68 -5.80 16.57
CA GLY A 8 -18.38 -5.45 15.98
C GLY A 8 -18.41 -4.17 15.14
N GLY A 9 -19.39 -3.29 15.38
CA GLY A 9 -19.42 -1.95 14.80
C GLY A 9 -18.55 -0.96 15.59
N SER A 10 -18.15 0.13 14.93
CA SER A 10 -17.46 1.24 15.56
C SER A 10 -18.33 2.49 15.58
N ALA A 11 -18.73 2.93 16.77
CA ALA A 11 -19.41 4.20 16.96
C ALA A 11 -18.50 5.40 16.63
N PRO A 12 -17.20 5.41 17.00
CA PRO A 12 -16.27 6.45 16.58
C PRO A 12 -16.16 6.59 15.05
N LEU A 13 -15.97 5.50 14.32
CA LEU A 13 -15.88 5.54 12.85
C LEU A 13 -17.20 5.97 12.21
N LEU A 14 -18.35 5.51 12.73
CA LEU A 14 -19.64 5.96 12.23
C LEU A 14 -19.84 7.46 12.40
N ARG A 15 -19.42 8.01 13.55
CA ARG A 15 -19.48 9.46 13.81
C ARG A 15 -18.60 10.23 12.82
N ARG A 16 -17.34 9.81 12.63
CA ARG A 16 -16.42 10.44 11.65
C ARG A 16 -16.94 10.34 10.21
N ALA A 17 -17.52 9.19 9.83
CA ALA A 17 -18.11 9.03 8.51
C ALA A 17 -19.27 10.00 8.30
N ARG A 18 -20.11 10.21 9.33
CA ARG A 18 -21.20 11.20 9.27
C ARG A 18 -20.70 12.64 9.18
N GLU A 19 -19.67 12.98 9.93
CA GLU A 19 -19.01 14.30 9.87
C GLU A 19 -18.45 14.59 8.48
N MET A 20 -17.88 13.58 7.81
CA MET A 20 -17.15 13.75 6.56
C MET A 20 -18.02 13.61 5.31
N PHE A 21 -19.03 12.74 5.35
CA PHE A 21 -19.79 12.35 4.17
C PHE A 21 -21.30 12.58 4.29
N GLY A 22 -21.79 13.01 5.46
CA GLY A 22 -23.22 13.17 5.72
C GLY A 22 -23.89 11.91 6.26
N PRO A 23 -25.24 11.85 6.29
CA PRO A 23 -25.97 10.75 6.90
C PRO A 23 -25.57 9.38 6.35
N ALA A 24 -25.51 8.38 7.24
CA ALA A 24 -25.01 7.05 6.86
C ALA A 24 -25.95 6.33 5.87
N ASP A 25 -27.25 6.57 5.94
CA ASP A 25 -28.25 6.03 5.02
C ASP A 25 -28.05 6.53 3.58
N ASP A 26 -27.51 7.74 3.41
CA ASP A 26 -27.33 8.39 2.11
C ASP A 26 -26.02 8.00 1.41
N LEU A 27 -25.07 7.39 2.16
CA LEU A 27 -23.73 7.05 1.67
C LEU A 27 -23.73 6.24 0.36
N PRO A 28 -24.52 5.17 0.18
CA PRO A 28 -24.52 4.43 -1.09
C PRO A 28 -24.90 5.31 -2.27
N GLY A 29 -25.93 6.16 -2.12
CA GLY A 29 -26.40 7.09 -3.15
C GLY A 29 -25.37 8.18 -3.47
N LEU A 30 -24.63 8.66 -2.46
CA LEU A 30 -23.57 9.65 -2.63
C LEU A 30 -22.29 9.08 -3.25
N LEU A 31 -21.95 7.83 -2.95
CA LEU A 31 -20.68 7.23 -3.36
C LEU A 31 -20.76 6.50 -4.70
N TYR A 32 -21.83 5.74 -4.97
CA TYR A 32 -21.86 4.82 -6.12
C TYR A 32 -21.78 5.49 -7.49
N PRO A 33 -22.43 6.64 -7.74
CA PRO A 33 -22.37 7.30 -9.04
C PRO A 33 -21.02 7.98 -9.33
N ARG A 34 -20.15 8.13 -8.33
CA ARG A 34 -18.95 8.95 -8.44
C ARG A 34 -17.83 8.25 -9.19
N THR A 35 -17.22 8.99 -10.13
CA THR A 35 -16.02 8.54 -10.86
C THR A 35 -14.75 8.61 -9.99
N ASP A 36 -14.69 9.53 -9.03
CA ASP A 36 -13.60 9.69 -8.07
C ASP A 36 -13.80 8.90 -6.76
N ARG A 37 -14.78 7.99 -6.73
CA ARG A 37 -15.13 7.17 -5.55
C ARG A 37 -13.90 6.56 -4.84
N PRO A 38 -12.88 6.00 -5.53
CA PRO A 38 -11.69 5.47 -4.86
C PRO A 38 -10.94 6.51 -4.03
N ALA A 39 -10.75 7.72 -4.57
CA ALA A 39 -10.06 8.81 -3.89
C ALA A 39 -10.85 9.30 -2.68
N LEU A 40 -12.18 9.45 -2.85
CA LEU A 40 -13.07 9.85 -1.76
C LEU A 40 -13.07 8.82 -0.61
N LEU A 41 -13.16 7.52 -0.92
CA LEU A 41 -13.08 6.47 0.10
C LEU A 41 -11.71 6.44 0.78
N ALA A 42 -10.62 6.58 0.01
CA ALA A 42 -9.26 6.61 0.54
C ALA A 42 -9.04 7.79 1.50
N SER A 43 -9.73 8.91 1.29
CA SER A 43 -9.63 10.08 2.17
C SER A 43 -10.16 9.84 3.59
N PHE A 44 -10.90 8.75 3.83
CA PHE A 44 -11.34 8.34 5.17
C PHE A 44 -10.24 7.61 5.97
N ALA A 45 -9.18 7.13 5.31
CA ALA A 45 -8.15 6.32 5.96
C ALA A 45 -7.46 7.01 7.17
N PRO A 46 -7.18 8.33 7.17
CA PRO A 46 -6.69 9.04 8.35
C PRO A 46 -7.66 8.99 9.54
N GLN A 47 -8.97 8.95 9.32
CA GLN A 47 -9.96 8.82 10.39
C GLN A 47 -9.91 7.43 11.03
N VAL A 48 -9.63 6.40 10.23
CA VAL A 48 -9.40 5.03 10.72
C VAL A 48 -8.15 4.99 11.61
N ALA A 49 -7.04 5.58 11.15
CA ALA A 49 -5.81 5.66 11.93
C ALA A 49 -6.00 6.42 13.26
N ALA A 50 -6.73 7.53 13.24
CA ALA A 50 -7.03 8.29 14.45
C ALA A 50 -7.87 7.49 15.45
N CYS A 51 -8.86 6.73 14.97
CA CYS A 51 -9.70 5.88 15.84
C CYS A 51 -8.95 4.63 16.34
N ALA A 52 -7.93 4.17 15.61
CA ALA A 52 -7.10 3.03 16.00
C ALA A 52 -6.01 3.40 17.03
N THR A 53 -5.86 4.67 17.37
CA THR A 53 -4.85 5.14 18.32
C THR A 53 -5.46 5.31 19.71
N ASP A 54 -4.77 4.83 20.75
CA ASP A 54 -5.17 5.10 22.14
C ASP A 54 -4.99 6.59 22.45
N SER A 55 -5.93 7.17 23.21
CA SER A 55 -5.92 8.58 23.55
C SER A 55 -6.24 8.77 25.03
N ALA A 56 -5.87 9.93 25.58
CA ALA A 56 -6.18 10.28 26.97
C ALA A 56 -7.68 10.20 27.32
N SER A 57 -8.56 10.26 26.33
CA SER A 57 -10.01 10.29 26.52
C SER A 57 -10.73 8.99 26.15
N ALA A 58 -10.08 8.07 25.44
CA ALA A 58 -10.67 6.81 25.02
C ALA A 58 -9.61 5.81 24.54
N PRO A 59 -9.78 4.51 24.85
CA PRO A 59 -8.96 3.46 24.27
C PRO A 59 -9.16 3.37 22.76
N ALA A 60 -8.19 2.75 22.09
CA ALA A 60 -8.25 2.49 20.65
C ALA A 60 -9.50 1.69 20.27
N ASP A 61 -10.15 2.08 19.18
CA ASP A 61 -11.33 1.40 18.65
C ASP A 61 -10.92 0.03 18.04
N PRO A 62 -11.50 -1.09 18.51
CA PRO A 62 -11.10 -2.42 18.05
C PRO A 62 -11.34 -2.68 16.56
N ALA A 63 -12.39 -2.10 15.97
CA ALA A 63 -12.67 -2.28 14.55
C ALA A 63 -11.69 -1.49 13.70
N ALA A 64 -11.34 -0.26 14.11
CA ALA A 64 -10.32 0.55 13.46
C ALA A 64 -8.94 -0.13 13.52
N LEU A 65 -8.55 -0.65 14.69
CA LEU A 65 -7.33 -1.45 14.86
C LEU A 65 -7.30 -2.65 13.91
N THR A 66 -8.43 -3.38 13.80
CA THR A 66 -8.53 -4.53 12.89
C THR A 66 -8.26 -4.12 11.45
N VAL A 67 -8.84 -3.00 10.99
CA VAL A 67 -8.59 -2.49 9.62
C VAL A 67 -7.11 -2.15 9.41
N ILE A 68 -6.47 -1.48 10.37
CA ILE A 68 -5.05 -1.13 10.28
C ILE A 68 -4.16 -2.37 10.22
N VAL A 69 -4.39 -3.35 11.09
CA VAL A 69 -3.64 -4.61 11.11
C VAL A 69 -3.85 -5.40 9.82
N SER A 70 -5.09 -5.45 9.31
CA SER A 70 -5.39 -6.05 8.01
C SER A 70 -4.66 -5.35 6.87
N ALA A 71 -4.63 -4.01 6.85
CA ALA A 71 -3.91 -3.26 5.82
C ALA A 71 -2.41 -3.56 5.85
N ALA A 72 -1.78 -3.53 7.04
CA ALA A 72 -0.38 -3.91 7.20
C ALA A 72 -0.08 -5.33 6.68
N ARG A 73 -0.96 -6.28 7.00
CA ARG A 73 -0.87 -7.67 6.53
C ARG A 73 -0.95 -7.78 5.02
N GLU A 74 -1.90 -7.10 4.39
CA GLU A 74 -2.07 -7.16 2.94
C GLU A 74 -0.88 -6.53 2.21
N ILE A 75 -0.36 -5.40 2.69
CA ILE A 75 0.86 -4.78 2.13
C ILE A 75 2.04 -5.77 2.21
N ALA A 76 2.27 -6.39 3.37
CA ALA A 76 3.34 -7.35 3.55
C ALA A 76 3.13 -8.62 2.69
N ARG A 77 1.88 -9.08 2.53
CA ARG A 77 1.54 -10.21 1.65
C ARG A 77 1.83 -9.89 0.19
N SER A 78 1.46 -8.70 -0.29
CA SER A 78 1.76 -8.26 -1.66
C SER A 78 3.26 -8.18 -1.90
N ALA A 79 4.04 -7.65 -0.95
CA ALA A 79 5.49 -7.64 -1.05
C ALA A 79 6.05 -9.07 -1.11
N ALA A 80 5.56 -9.97 -0.26
CA ALA A 80 6.03 -11.35 -0.22
C ALA A 80 5.72 -12.14 -1.49
N ALA A 81 4.59 -11.87 -2.14
CA ALA A 81 4.19 -12.54 -3.38
C ALA A 81 5.14 -12.27 -4.56
N VAL A 82 5.89 -11.17 -4.53
CA VAL A 82 6.80 -10.76 -5.62
C VAL A 82 8.27 -10.77 -5.21
N CYS A 83 8.57 -10.93 -3.92
CA CYS A 83 9.95 -10.94 -3.43
C CYS A 83 10.65 -12.24 -3.83
N PRO A 84 11.84 -12.18 -4.44
CA PRO A 84 12.62 -13.38 -4.76
C PRO A 84 12.89 -14.24 -3.54
N ALA A 85 12.92 -15.56 -3.74
CA ALA A 85 13.33 -16.51 -2.72
C ALA A 85 14.84 -16.35 -2.40
N PRO A 86 15.28 -16.66 -1.17
CA PRO A 86 16.70 -16.69 -0.83
C PRO A 86 17.45 -17.65 -1.75
N GLY A 87 18.60 -17.23 -2.28
CA GLY A 87 19.44 -18.08 -3.14
C GLY A 87 18.82 -18.41 -4.50
N GLY A 88 17.73 -17.75 -4.90
CA GLY A 88 17.24 -17.83 -6.27
C GLY A 88 18.32 -17.35 -7.23
N THR A 89 18.84 -18.25 -8.06
CA THR A 89 19.61 -17.86 -9.26
C THR A 89 18.66 -17.04 -10.10
N GLY A 90 18.84 -15.72 -10.18
CA GLY A 90 17.95 -14.86 -10.96
C GLY A 90 17.73 -15.46 -12.34
N ASP A 91 16.52 -15.93 -12.64
CA ASP A 91 16.19 -16.58 -13.91
C ASP A 91 16.59 -15.65 -15.04
N ASP A 92 17.49 -16.06 -15.95
CA ASP A 92 17.96 -15.45 -17.23
C ASP A 92 18.06 -13.90 -17.34
N ARG A 93 17.85 -13.16 -16.25
CA ARG A 93 17.72 -11.71 -16.14
C ARG A 93 19.05 -11.04 -15.77
N GLY A 94 20.15 -11.80 -15.78
CA GLY A 94 21.50 -11.29 -15.56
C GLY A 94 21.76 -10.68 -14.19
N LEU A 95 20.84 -10.82 -13.24
CA LEU A 95 20.98 -10.33 -11.87
C LEU A 95 21.21 -11.52 -10.94
N SER A 96 22.34 -12.20 -11.11
CA SER A 96 22.92 -13.03 -10.05
C SER A 96 23.41 -12.09 -8.95
N SER A 97 22.52 -11.69 -8.04
CA SER A 97 22.91 -10.94 -6.87
C SER A 97 22.86 -11.86 -5.68
N ASP A 98 24.03 -12.16 -5.14
CA ASP A 98 24.22 -12.78 -3.81
C ASP A 98 23.70 -11.88 -2.67
N ALA A 99 23.06 -10.75 -3.01
CA ALA A 99 22.53 -9.77 -2.06
C ALA A 99 21.05 -10.02 -1.75
N ALA A 100 20.71 -9.82 -0.48
CA ALA A 100 19.35 -9.85 0.03
C ALA A 100 18.39 -8.95 -0.81
N PRO A 101 17.18 -9.41 -1.15
CA PRO A 101 16.18 -8.61 -1.83
C PRO A 101 15.90 -7.31 -1.08
N ARG A 102 15.78 -6.19 -1.78
CA ARG A 102 15.50 -4.87 -1.18
C ARG A 102 14.02 -4.53 -1.34
N VAL A 103 13.37 -4.14 -0.25
CA VAL A 103 11.95 -3.73 -0.25
C VAL A 103 11.85 -2.27 0.18
N ALA A 104 11.37 -1.42 -0.71
CA ALA A 104 11.05 -0.03 -0.42
C ALA A 104 9.52 0.14 -0.31
N LEU A 105 9.06 0.73 0.78
CA LEU A 105 7.66 1.09 0.95
C LEU A 105 7.44 2.52 0.46
N THR A 106 6.37 2.74 -0.32
CA THR A 106 6.01 4.05 -0.85
C THR A 106 4.51 4.32 -0.69
N GLY A 107 4.11 5.58 -0.79
CA GLY A 107 2.70 5.99 -0.78
C GLY A 107 2.25 6.68 0.52
N GLY A 108 1.12 7.40 0.44
CA GLY A 108 0.65 8.29 1.50
C GLY A 108 0.21 7.60 2.80
N LEU A 109 -0.13 6.30 2.76
CA LEU A 109 -0.50 5.55 3.96
C LEU A 109 0.61 5.52 5.02
N LEU A 110 1.88 5.55 4.60
CA LEU A 110 3.02 5.57 5.52
C LEU A 110 3.06 6.84 6.38
N GLY A 111 2.40 7.91 5.93
CA GLY A 111 2.21 9.15 6.69
C GLY A 111 1.30 8.99 7.92
N MET A 112 0.61 7.86 8.09
CA MET A 112 -0.13 7.55 9.31
C MET A 112 0.77 7.31 10.52
N GLY A 113 2.08 7.09 10.30
CA GLY A 113 3.04 6.86 11.37
C GLY A 113 2.91 5.49 12.03
N GLU A 114 3.32 5.40 13.30
CA GLU A 114 3.52 4.12 13.99
C GLU A 114 2.28 3.25 14.10
N VAL A 115 1.07 3.84 14.07
CA VAL A 115 -0.18 3.07 14.05
C VAL A 115 -0.22 2.06 12.90
N LEU A 116 0.33 2.41 11.74
CA LEU A 116 0.47 1.50 10.59
C LEU A 116 1.89 0.91 10.48
N LEU A 117 2.92 1.72 10.73
CA LEU A 117 4.31 1.30 10.51
C LEU A 117 4.74 0.16 11.43
N GLU A 118 4.28 0.15 12.68
CA GLU A 118 4.57 -0.91 13.64
C GLU A 118 4.04 -2.28 13.18
N PRO A 119 2.73 -2.45 12.89
CA PRO A 119 2.21 -3.74 12.46
C PRO A 119 2.76 -4.14 11.08
N LEU A 120 3.04 -3.17 10.21
CA LEU A 120 3.64 -3.44 8.90
C LEU A 120 5.06 -3.99 9.02
N ARG A 121 5.91 -3.38 9.85
CA ARG A 121 7.27 -3.88 10.13
C ARG A 121 7.22 -5.31 10.68
N ARG A 122 6.28 -5.60 11.58
CA ARG A 122 6.08 -6.96 12.13
C ARG A 122 5.69 -7.98 11.06
N GLU A 123 4.69 -7.66 10.23
CA GLU A 123 4.21 -8.58 9.19
C GLU A 123 5.25 -8.79 8.08
N LEU A 124 6.06 -7.78 7.76
CA LEU A 124 7.21 -7.89 6.84
C LEU A 124 8.31 -8.78 7.41
N ALA A 125 8.73 -8.56 8.66
CA ALA A 125 9.76 -9.37 9.30
C ALA A 125 9.35 -10.85 9.39
N ALA A 126 8.06 -11.13 9.62
CA ALA A 126 7.55 -12.50 9.66
C ALA A 126 7.51 -13.20 8.30
N ARG A 127 7.20 -12.46 7.20
CA ARG A 127 7.05 -13.05 5.85
C ARG A 127 8.33 -13.04 5.03
N LEU A 128 9.15 -12.01 5.21
CA LEU A 128 10.34 -11.73 4.43
C LEU A 128 11.54 -11.50 5.36
N PRO A 129 11.89 -12.47 6.21
CA PRO A 129 13.02 -12.32 7.14
C PRO A 129 14.36 -12.13 6.40
N HIS A 130 14.44 -12.55 5.13
CA HIS A 130 15.62 -12.42 4.28
C HIS A 130 15.66 -11.12 3.46
N ALA A 131 14.55 -10.39 3.37
CA ALA A 131 14.53 -9.13 2.62
C ALA A 131 15.02 -7.98 3.51
N ARG A 132 15.67 -7.01 2.88
CA ARG A 132 16.14 -5.78 3.52
C ARG A 132 15.14 -4.64 3.24
N PRO A 133 14.42 -4.12 4.25
CA PRO A 133 13.71 -2.86 4.11
C PRO A 133 14.70 -1.73 3.81
N VAL A 134 14.39 -0.90 2.84
CA VAL A 134 15.19 0.27 2.47
C VAL A 134 14.30 1.49 2.30
N THR A 135 14.88 2.67 2.47
CA THR A 135 14.22 3.91 2.08
C THR A 135 14.01 3.93 0.56
N ALA A 136 12.86 4.43 0.12
CA ALA A 136 12.65 4.71 -1.29
C ALA A 136 13.70 5.72 -1.77
N ALA A 137 14.20 5.54 -3.00
CA ALA A 137 15.23 6.41 -3.55
C ALA A 137 14.72 7.81 -3.92
N GLY A 138 13.40 7.97 -4.00
CA GLY A 138 12.70 9.19 -4.37
C GLY A 138 11.20 8.91 -4.44
N ASP A 139 10.45 9.88 -4.92
CA ASP A 139 9.02 9.74 -5.18
C ASP A 139 8.74 9.24 -6.63
N PRO A 140 7.48 8.97 -6.99
CA PRO A 140 7.14 8.55 -8.34
C PRO A 140 7.49 9.58 -9.43
N LEU A 141 7.52 10.88 -9.12
CA LEU A 141 7.88 11.93 -10.07
C LEU A 141 9.39 11.91 -10.35
N ASP A 142 10.23 11.69 -9.33
CA ASP A 142 11.67 11.48 -9.50
C ASP A 142 11.94 10.31 -10.45
N GLY A 143 11.21 9.20 -10.26
CA GLY A 143 11.27 8.04 -11.13
C GLY A 143 10.86 8.35 -12.57
N ALA A 144 9.77 9.10 -12.76
CA ALA A 144 9.28 9.50 -14.08
C ALA A 144 10.30 10.38 -14.83
N LEU A 145 10.89 11.37 -14.13
CA LEU A 145 11.93 12.24 -14.70
C LEU A 145 13.18 11.45 -15.09
N LEU A 146 13.62 10.53 -14.23
CA LEU A 146 14.76 9.65 -14.52
C LEU A 146 14.51 8.80 -15.77
N MET A 147 13.30 8.22 -15.90
CA MET A 147 12.93 7.43 -17.08
C MET A 147 12.90 8.30 -18.35
N ALA A 148 12.30 9.49 -18.29
CA ALA A 148 12.22 10.40 -19.43
C ALA A 148 13.61 10.86 -19.90
N ALA A 149 14.51 11.23 -18.97
CA ALA A 149 15.87 11.63 -19.28
C ALA A 149 16.67 10.50 -19.95
N ARG A 150 16.54 9.26 -19.46
CA ARG A 150 17.17 8.08 -20.07
C ARG A 150 16.63 7.76 -21.45
N GLY A 151 15.31 7.89 -21.64
CA GLY A 151 14.67 7.74 -22.94
C GLY A 151 15.16 8.78 -23.95
N ALA A 152 15.27 10.05 -23.54
CA ALA A 152 15.81 11.12 -24.38
C ALA A 152 17.29 10.90 -24.76
N ALA A 153 18.07 10.24 -23.89
CA ALA A 153 19.47 9.89 -24.13
C ALA A 153 19.67 8.59 -24.95
N GLY A 154 18.59 7.94 -25.40
CA GLY A 154 18.67 6.71 -26.21
C GLY A 154 19.15 5.49 -25.42
N ALA A 155 19.07 5.49 -24.09
CA ALA A 155 19.38 4.31 -23.29
C ALA A 155 18.38 3.18 -23.65
N PRO A 156 18.83 1.90 -23.68
CA PRO A 156 17.93 0.79 -23.95
C PRO A 156 16.79 0.81 -22.93
N GLY A 157 15.60 0.39 -23.38
CA GLY A 157 14.39 0.30 -22.56
C GLY A 157 14.51 -0.75 -21.46
N LEU A 158 13.37 -1.36 -21.09
CA LEU A 158 13.32 -2.42 -20.08
C LEU A 158 14.40 -3.49 -20.35
N PRO A 159 14.97 -4.11 -19.30
CA PRO A 159 15.94 -5.19 -19.46
C PRO A 159 15.41 -6.25 -20.42
N PRO A 160 16.23 -6.77 -21.34
CA PRO A 160 15.80 -7.85 -22.23
C PRO A 160 15.41 -9.07 -21.37
N ASP A 161 14.23 -9.62 -21.63
CA ASP A 161 13.69 -10.82 -20.99
C ASP A 161 12.90 -11.59 -22.04
N SER A 162 13.16 -12.88 -22.16
CA SER A 162 12.55 -13.77 -23.16
C SER A 162 11.04 -13.90 -23.02
N ARG A 163 10.47 -13.54 -21.86
CA ARG A 163 9.05 -13.50 -21.57
C ARG A 163 8.40 -12.18 -22.00
N LEU A 164 9.17 -11.16 -22.38
CA LEU A 164 8.64 -9.89 -22.87
C LEU A 164 8.18 -10.02 -24.31
N LEU A 165 7.03 -9.40 -24.61
CA LEU A 165 6.52 -9.25 -25.97
C LEU A 165 7.54 -8.46 -26.80
N THR A 166 8.09 -9.08 -27.84
CA THR A 166 9.03 -8.42 -28.76
C THR A 166 8.32 -8.04 -30.04
N LEU A 167 8.45 -6.78 -30.46
CA LEU A 167 7.94 -6.33 -31.75
C LEU A 167 9.04 -6.47 -32.80
N HIS A 168 8.72 -7.01 -33.98
CA HIS A 168 9.63 -7.08 -35.11
C HIS A 168 9.06 -6.21 -36.22
N THR A 169 9.76 -5.13 -36.56
CA THR A 169 9.47 -4.33 -37.75
C THR A 169 10.21 -4.96 -38.92
N GLY A 170 9.46 -5.51 -39.89
CA GLY A 170 10.01 -6.05 -41.13
C GLY A 170 10.69 -4.95 -41.96
N ALA A 171 11.77 -5.32 -42.64
CA ALA A 171 12.49 -4.46 -43.59
C ALA A 171 11.70 -4.27 -44.89
#